data_AF-A0ABD7SQU2-F1
#
_entry.id   AF-A0ABD7SQU2-F1
#
_cell.length_a   1.000
_cell.length_b   1.000
_cell.length_c   1.000
_cell.angle_alpha   90.00
_cell.angle_beta   90.00
_cell.angle_gamma   90.00
#
_symmetry.space_group_name_H-M   'P 1'
#
loop_
_entity.id
_entity.type
_entity.pdbx_description
1 polymer ?
#
loop_
_entity_poly.entity_id
_entity_poly.type
_entity_poly.pdbx_seq_one_letter_code
_entity_poly.pdbx_strand_id
1 'polypeptide(L)'
;MSRFIVGKKYPFLRHKVWVRDLSSERKSICNSLYPFESDTISTQMVYLTCIEEHDVPNEYGDKVSKGYSFILEGFAPHFTNQYPQALYSQTSTEADWVVSAMFDQNGETQIDEYISAHYALNQIERAGKNGAELPDYLRKIKATILASLKDNGCTLKETDLSLKASEALGYKCWKNSPAA
;
A
#
# COMPACT_ATOMS: atom_id res chain seq x y z
N MET A 1 1.34 -14.40 13.36
CA MET A 1 2.55 -14.32 12.52
C MET A 1 2.83 -12.87 12.23
N SER A 2 4.08 -12.43 12.42
CA SER A 2 4.53 -11.08 12.04
C SER A 2 4.27 -10.84 10.54
N ARG A 3 3.78 -9.65 10.18
CA ARG A 3 3.29 -9.33 8.82
C ARG A 3 4.44 -9.00 7.87
N PHE A 4 5.52 -8.44 8.42
CA PHE A 4 6.76 -8.14 7.73
C PHE A 4 7.92 -8.79 8.47
N ILE A 5 8.90 -9.28 7.74
CA ILE A 5 10.08 -9.95 8.29
C ILE A 5 11.23 -8.96 8.22
N VAL A 6 11.86 -8.70 9.36
CA VAL A 6 13.05 -7.85 9.44
C VAL A 6 14.14 -8.40 8.50
N GLY A 7 14.78 -7.50 7.76
CA GLY A 7 15.78 -7.81 6.74
C GLY A 7 15.20 -8.19 5.37
N LYS A 8 13.87 -8.30 5.21
CA LYS A 8 13.24 -8.57 3.91
C LYS A 8 12.77 -7.28 3.25
N LYS A 9 12.82 -7.27 1.91
CA LYS A 9 12.40 -6.17 1.04
C LYS A 9 10.95 -6.35 0.61
N TYR A 10 10.18 -5.26 0.59
CA TYR A 10 8.75 -5.26 0.32
C TYR A 10 8.37 -4.19 -0.70
N PRO A 11 7.45 -4.51 -1.64
CA PRO A 11 6.98 -3.58 -2.65
C PRO A 11 5.86 -2.68 -2.11
N PHE A 12 6.05 -1.37 -2.24
CA PHE A 12 5.06 -0.33 -1.94
C PHE A 12 4.87 0.58 -3.15
N LEU A 13 3.74 1.28 -3.22
CA LEU A 13 3.42 2.13 -4.34
C LEU A 13 2.60 3.35 -3.98
N ARG A 14 2.65 4.34 -4.86
CA ARG A 14 1.75 5.48 -4.86
C ARG A 14 1.39 5.85 -6.29
N HIS A 15 0.28 6.53 -6.45
CA HIS A 15 -0.20 7.02 -7.73
C HIS A 15 0.03 8.52 -7.83
N LYS A 16 0.46 8.96 -9.00
CA LYS A 16 0.41 10.37 -9.38
C LYS A 16 -0.90 10.61 -10.11
N VAL A 17 -1.73 11.51 -9.61
CA VAL A 17 -3.08 11.75 -10.12
C VAL A 17 -3.32 13.23 -10.43
N TRP A 18 -4.21 13.50 -11.37
CA TRP A 18 -4.78 14.83 -11.53
C TRP A 18 -5.85 15.10 -10.47
N VAL A 19 -5.78 16.27 -9.84
CA VAL A 19 -6.85 16.81 -9.01
C VAL A 19 -7.71 17.73 -9.87
N ARG A 20 -9.02 17.52 -9.78
CA ARG A 20 -10.01 18.34 -10.46
C ARG A 20 -10.61 19.37 -9.51
N ASP A 21 -10.99 20.52 -10.05
CA ASP A 21 -11.80 21.49 -9.33
C ASP A 21 -13.30 21.17 -9.40
N LEU A 22 -14.15 22.04 -8.84
CA LEU A 22 -15.61 21.86 -8.82
C LEU A 22 -16.24 21.88 -10.22
N SER A 23 -15.58 22.47 -11.22
CA SER A 23 -15.98 22.40 -12.64
C SER A 23 -15.49 21.14 -13.35
N SER A 24 -14.85 20.22 -12.64
CA SER A 24 -14.21 19.02 -13.19
C SER A 24 -13.02 19.30 -14.10
N GLU A 25 -12.41 20.50 -14.06
CA GLU A 25 -11.20 20.78 -14.84
C GLU A 25 -9.95 20.32 -14.08
N ARG A 26 -8.96 19.79 -14.81
CA ARG A 26 -7.68 19.35 -14.23
C ARG A 26 -6.87 20.57 -13.82
N LYS A 27 -6.56 20.70 -12.53
CA LYS A 27 -5.93 21.90 -11.96
C LYS A 27 -4.51 21.68 -11.48
N SER A 28 -4.26 20.54 -10.84
CA SER A 28 -2.97 20.24 -10.23
C SER A 28 -2.71 18.74 -10.19
N ILE A 29 -1.47 18.37 -9.92
CA ILE A 29 -1.04 16.99 -9.76
C ILE A 29 -0.69 16.77 -8.30
N CYS A 30 -1.14 15.66 -7.72
CA CYS A 30 -0.73 15.24 -6.39
C CYS A 30 -0.38 13.73 -6.35
N ASN A 31 0.19 13.32 -5.23
CA ASN A 31 0.36 11.91 -4.90
C ASN A 31 -0.90 11.40 -4.19
N SER A 32 -1.29 10.16 -4.47
CA SER A 32 -2.43 9.47 -3.87
C SER A 32 -2.08 8.01 -3.60
N LEU A 33 -2.59 7.47 -2.50
CA LEU A 33 -2.50 6.03 -2.21
C LEU A 33 -3.44 5.19 -3.08
N TYR A 34 -4.41 5.83 -3.73
CA TYR A 34 -5.43 5.18 -4.55
C TYR A 34 -5.47 5.78 -5.97
N PRO A 35 -5.66 4.95 -7.01
CA PRO A 35 -5.77 5.44 -8.37
C PRO A 35 -7.16 6.04 -8.64
N PHE A 36 -7.22 7.08 -9.47
CA PHE A 36 -8.46 7.72 -9.92
C PHE A 36 -8.60 7.54 -11.43
N GLU A 37 -9.34 6.51 -11.86
CA GLU A 37 -9.73 6.24 -13.26
C GLU A 37 -8.79 6.82 -14.35
N SER A 38 -9.32 7.72 -15.19
CA SER A 38 -8.61 8.39 -16.29
C SER A 38 -7.67 9.51 -15.83
N ASP A 39 -7.66 9.84 -14.54
CA ASP A 39 -6.83 10.86 -13.92
C ASP A 39 -5.55 10.31 -13.30
N THR A 40 -5.40 8.99 -13.27
CA THR A 40 -4.14 8.35 -12.89
C THR A 40 -3.11 8.57 -14.00
N ILE A 41 -2.07 9.34 -13.68
CA ILE A 41 -0.97 9.66 -14.60
C ILE A 41 0.05 8.53 -14.61
N SER A 42 0.45 8.08 -13.43
CA SER A 42 1.46 7.02 -13.28
C SER A 42 1.35 6.33 -11.93
N THR A 43 1.81 5.08 -11.88
CA THR A 43 2.04 4.34 -10.62
C THR A 43 3.54 4.27 -10.37
N GLN A 44 3.98 4.79 -9.24
CA GLN A 44 5.36 4.67 -8.79
C GLN A 44 5.47 3.49 -7.83
N MET A 45 6.41 2.58 -8.09
CA MET A 45 6.77 1.49 -7.19
C MET A 45 8.06 1.85 -6.44
N VAL A 46 8.12 1.56 -5.15
CA VAL A 46 9.32 1.62 -4.32
C VAL A 46 9.48 0.30 -3.57
N TYR A 47 10.72 -0.04 -3.23
CA TYR A 47 11.06 -1.30 -2.58
C TYR A 47 11.76 -0.99 -1.26
N LEU A 48 11.03 -1.19 -0.17
CA LEU A 48 11.48 -0.83 1.16
C LEU A 48 11.93 -2.06 1.94
N THR A 49 13.08 -1.98 2.60
CA THR A 49 13.58 -3.05 3.47
C THR A 49 13.04 -2.83 4.87
N CYS A 50 12.34 -3.82 5.42
CA CYS A 50 11.94 -3.80 6.83
C CYS A 50 13.20 -3.93 7.69
N ILE A 51 13.44 -2.98 8.59
CA ILE A 51 14.65 -2.94 9.44
C ILE A 51 14.35 -3.19 10.91
N GLU A 52 13.10 -3.05 11.32
CA GLU A 52 12.72 -3.11 12.73
C GLU A 52 11.26 -3.51 12.86
N GLU A 53 10.97 -4.35 13.86
CA GLU A 53 9.63 -4.53 14.44
C GLU A 53 9.67 -3.89 15.84
N HIS A 54 8.72 -3.01 16.13
CA HIS A 54 8.66 -2.29 17.40
C HIS A 54 7.26 -2.32 18.00
N ASP A 55 7.18 -2.10 19.32
CA ASP A 55 5.89 -1.95 20.00
C ASP A 55 5.34 -0.54 19.79
N VAL A 56 4.10 -0.46 19.32
CA VAL A 56 3.32 0.76 19.18
C VAL A 56 2.27 0.76 20.27
N PRO A 57 2.27 1.75 21.19
CA PRO A 57 1.27 1.86 22.23
C PRO A 57 -0.10 2.21 21.62
N ASN A 58 -1.16 1.66 22.21
CA ASN A 58 -2.51 2.07 21.91
C ASN A 58 -2.79 3.43 22.55
N GLU A 59 -3.32 4.39 21.78
CA GLU A 59 -3.68 5.72 22.26
C GLU A 59 -4.67 5.70 23.45
N TYR A 60 -5.49 4.65 23.57
CA TYR A 60 -6.57 4.55 24.55
C TYR A 60 -6.47 3.32 25.48
N GLY A 61 -5.26 2.80 25.74
CA GLY A 61 -5.08 1.79 26.80
C GLY A 61 -3.73 1.07 26.79
N ASP A 62 -3.55 0.12 27.72
CA ASP A 62 -2.26 -0.55 27.97
C ASP A 62 -1.87 -1.61 26.94
N LYS A 63 -2.61 -1.74 25.84
CA LYS A 63 -2.34 -2.73 24.79
C LYS A 63 -1.30 -2.19 23.84
N VAL A 64 -0.27 -2.99 23.56
CA VAL A 64 0.71 -2.70 22.51
C VAL A 64 0.42 -3.53 21.27
N SER A 65 0.79 -3.00 20.11
CA SER A 65 0.75 -3.70 18.83
C SER A 65 2.08 -3.58 18.09
N LYS A 66 2.26 -4.32 16.99
CA LYS A 66 3.55 -4.39 16.27
C LYS A 66 3.63 -3.42 15.08
N GLY A 67 4.31 -2.30 15.24
CA GLY A 67 4.72 -1.43 14.12
C GLY A 67 6.00 -1.92 13.46
N TYR A 68 6.30 -1.37 12.30
CA TYR A 68 7.50 -1.69 11.54
C TYR A 68 8.15 -0.43 10.98
N SER A 69 9.48 -0.42 11.00
CA SER A 69 10.30 0.62 10.37
C SER A 69 10.90 0.05 9.09
N PHE A 70 10.98 0.88 8.05
CA PHE A 70 11.52 0.52 6.75
C PHE A 70 12.48 1.59 6.23
N ILE A 71 13.39 1.18 5.36
CA ILE A 71 14.29 2.09 4.63
C ILE A 71 14.13 1.93 3.13
N LEU A 72 14.29 3.04 2.41
CA LEU A 72 14.54 3.05 0.98
C LEU A 72 16.05 3.24 0.77
N GLU A 73 16.69 2.35 -0.01
CA GLU A 73 18.13 2.43 -0.27
C GLU A 73 18.51 3.79 -0.88
N GLY A 74 19.50 4.47 -0.28
CA GLY A 74 19.93 5.80 -0.71
C GLY A 74 19.03 6.96 -0.26
N PHE A 75 18.02 6.69 0.57
CA PHE A 75 17.13 7.70 1.14
C PHE A 75 17.24 7.67 2.66
N ALA A 76 17.60 8.80 3.26
CA ALA A 76 17.87 8.89 4.70
C ALA A 76 16.62 8.74 5.59
N PRO A 77 15.44 9.31 5.24
CA PRO A 77 14.26 9.15 6.08
C PRO A 77 13.80 7.70 6.21
N HIS A 78 13.39 7.35 7.43
CA HIS A 78 12.78 6.05 7.70
C HIS A 78 11.28 6.12 7.45
N PHE A 79 10.76 5.10 6.79
CA PHE A 79 9.33 4.89 6.67
C PHE A 79 8.83 4.10 7.87
N THR A 80 7.67 4.45 8.40
CA THR A 80 7.03 3.70 9.47
C THR A 80 5.59 3.41 9.11
N ASN A 81 5.07 2.26 9.55
CA ASN A 81 3.62 2.09 9.64
C ASN A 81 3.22 2.16 11.12
N GLN A 82 2.33 3.09 11.44
CA GLN A 82 1.68 3.11 12.74
C GLN A 82 0.47 2.16 12.70
N TYR A 83 0.28 1.40 13.79
CA TYR A 83 -0.80 0.41 13.90
C TYR A 83 -2.19 1.08 13.81
N PRO A 84 -3.25 0.32 13.48
CA PRO A 84 -4.51 0.82 13.01
C PRO A 84 -5.43 1.12 14.19
N GLN A 85 -5.36 2.33 14.69
CA GLN A 85 -6.58 2.95 15.13
C GLN A 85 -6.85 4.11 14.18
N ALA A 86 -7.86 3.92 13.34
CA ALA A 86 -8.52 5.10 12.81
C ALA A 86 -9.05 5.89 14.01
N LEU A 87 -9.30 7.19 13.79
CA LEU A 87 -10.05 8.04 14.72
C LEU A 87 -11.16 7.22 15.41
N TYR A 88 -11.24 7.29 16.74
CA TYR A 88 -12.28 6.63 17.56
C TYR A 88 -12.12 5.11 17.77
N SER A 89 -10.90 4.60 17.97
CA SER A 89 -10.65 3.21 18.40
C SER A 89 -11.10 2.11 17.42
N GLN A 90 -11.31 2.44 16.14
CA GLN A 90 -11.65 1.45 15.12
C GLN A 90 -10.38 0.81 14.54
N THR A 91 -10.32 -0.53 14.53
CA THR A 91 -9.24 -1.26 13.86
C THR A 91 -9.39 -1.14 12.34
N SER A 92 -8.68 -0.19 11.73
CA SER A 92 -8.60 -0.08 10.27
C SER A 92 -7.55 -1.02 9.70
N THR A 93 -7.95 -2.11 9.05
CA THR A 93 -6.96 -2.97 8.37
C THR A 93 -6.19 -2.26 7.25
N GLU A 94 -6.55 -1.02 6.85
CA GLU A 94 -5.89 -0.27 5.78
C GLU A 94 -4.60 0.44 6.24
N ALA A 95 -4.61 1.02 7.45
CA ALA A 95 -3.44 1.74 7.99
C ALA A 95 -2.21 0.84 8.14
N ASP A 96 -2.43 -0.47 8.35
CA ASP A 96 -1.38 -1.48 8.40
C ASP A 96 -0.55 -1.59 7.11
N TRP A 97 -1.14 -1.21 5.97
CA TRP A 97 -0.56 -1.35 4.64
C TRP A 97 0.04 -0.06 4.10
N VAL A 98 -0.11 1.05 4.83
CA VAL A 98 0.46 2.34 4.47
C VAL A 98 1.71 2.57 5.29
N VAL A 99 2.76 3.04 4.64
CA VAL A 99 3.99 3.47 5.28
C VAL A 99 4.23 4.94 4.97
N SER A 100 4.68 5.70 5.95
CA SER A 100 4.94 7.12 5.81
C SER A 100 6.33 7.49 6.33
N ALA A 101 6.96 8.44 5.66
CA ALA A 101 8.18 9.10 6.11
C ALA A 101 7.92 10.60 6.19
N MET A 102 8.25 11.20 7.34
CA MET A 102 8.24 12.65 7.55
C MET A 102 9.68 13.14 7.56
N PHE A 103 9.98 14.17 6.77
CA PHE A 103 11.34 14.71 6.67
C PHE A 103 11.31 16.18 6.26
N ASP A 104 12.29 16.94 6.72
CA ASP A 104 12.42 18.34 6.34
C ASP A 104 13.15 18.47 5.01
N GLN A 105 12.57 19.23 4.09
CA GLN A 105 13.17 19.60 2.83
C GLN A 105 13.04 21.12 2.67
N ASN A 106 14.19 21.82 2.63
CA ASN A 106 14.25 23.28 2.50
C ASN A 106 13.47 24.05 3.59
N GLY A 107 13.42 23.52 4.81
CA GLY A 107 12.70 24.14 5.93
C GLY A 107 11.19 23.88 5.95
N GLU A 108 10.69 23.05 5.03
CA GLU A 108 9.31 22.58 5.02
C GLU A 108 9.25 21.09 5.33
N THR A 109 8.35 20.69 6.24
CA THR A 109 8.10 19.29 6.53
C THR A 109 7.35 18.65 5.36
N GLN A 110 7.97 17.64 4.77
CA GLN A 110 7.39 16.80 3.73
C GLN A 110 6.90 15.49 4.33
N ILE A 111 5.86 14.94 3.72
CA ILE A 111 5.32 13.62 4.06
C ILE A 111 5.24 12.81 2.77
N ASP A 112 5.95 11.68 2.74
CA ASP A 112 5.83 10.69 1.68
C ASP A 112 5.10 9.46 2.19
N GLU A 113 4.01 9.10 1.53
CA GLU A 113 3.20 7.93 1.86
C GLU A 113 3.13 6.94 0.69
N TYR A 114 3.15 5.66 1.03
CA TYR A 114 3.01 4.57 0.07
C TYR A 114 2.14 3.45 0.62
N ILE A 115 1.39 2.78 -0.25
CA ILE A 115 0.56 1.63 0.08
C ILE A 115 1.21 0.33 -0.40
N SER A 116 1.06 -0.74 0.37
CA SER A 116 1.59 -2.05 0.03
C SER A 116 1.03 -2.58 -1.30
N ALA A 117 1.89 -3.13 -2.15
CA ALA A 117 1.48 -3.62 -3.46
C ALA A 117 0.49 -4.79 -3.41
N HIS A 118 0.61 -5.70 -2.44
CA HIS A 118 -0.36 -6.80 -2.32
C HIS A 118 -1.75 -6.28 -1.91
N TYR A 119 -1.81 -5.22 -1.09
CA TYR A 119 -3.07 -4.63 -0.68
C TYR A 119 -3.71 -3.91 -1.88
N ALA A 120 -2.93 -3.12 -2.63
CA ALA A 120 -3.42 -2.50 -3.86
C ALA A 120 -3.94 -3.53 -4.88
N LEU A 121 -3.22 -4.63 -5.09
CA LEU A 121 -3.70 -5.72 -5.96
C LEU A 121 -5.01 -6.31 -5.45
N ASN A 122 -5.14 -6.56 -4.14
CA ASN A 122 -6.41 -7.04 -3.56
C ASN A 122 -7.57 -6.07 -3.80
N GLN A 123 -7.33 -4.76 -3.69
CA GLN A 123 -8.35 -3.75 -3.97
C GLN A 123 -8.74 -3.72 -5.45
N ILE A 124 -7.77 -3.87 -6.36
CA ILE A 124 -8.02 -3.99 -7.80
C ILE A 124 -8.87 -5.23 -8.10
N GLU A 125 -8.48 -6.40 -7.59
CA GLU A 125 -9.23 -7.64 -7.80
C GLU A 125 -10.64 -7.55 -7.21
N ARG A 126 -10.81 -6.83 -6.09
CA ARG A 126 -12.13 -6.57 -5.52
C ARG A 126 -13.01 -5.68 -6.37
N ALA A 127 -12.44 -4.78 -7.15
CA ALA A 127 -13.18 -3.96 -8.11
C ALA A 127 -13.65 -4.79 -9.31
N GLY A 128 -12.89 -5.83 -9.69
CA GLY A 128 -13.31 -6.82 -10.68
C GLY A 128 -14.11 -7.97 -10.04
N LYS A 129 -15.42 -7.81 -9.86
CA LYS A 129 -16.27 -8.89 -9.30
C LYS A 129 -17.38 -9.33 -10.26
N ASN A 130 -17.72 -10.62 -10.16
CA ASN A 130 -18.85 -11.31 -10.80
C ASN A 130 -18.93 -11.18 -12.33
N GLY A 131 -17.90 -11.66 -13.03
CA GLY A 131 -17.90 -11.80 -14.49
C GLY A 131 -17.70 -10.49 -15.27
N ALA A 132 -17.57 -9.36 -14.59
CA ALA A 132 -17.18 -8.10 -15.22
C ALA A 132 -15.66 -8.03 -15.45
N GLU A 133 -15.27 -7.62 -16.65
CA GLU A 133 -13.88 -7.31 -16.91
C GLU A 133 -13.43 -6.10 -16.09
N LEU A 134 -12.20 -6.14 -15.57
CA LEU A 134 -11.57 -4.97 -14.98
C LEU A 134 -11.53 -3.83 -16.00
N PRO A 135 -11.90 -2.59 -15.61
CA PRO A 135 -11.68 -1.41 -16.42
C PRO A 135 -10.22 -1.31 -16.90
N ASP A 136 -10.01 -0.80 -18.11
CA ASP A 136 -8.70 -0.72 -18.76
C ASP A 136 -7.62 -0.08 -17.88
N TYR A 137 -7.98 0.98 -17.14
CA TYR A 137 -7.03 1.67 -16.28
C TYR A 137 -6.53 0.77 -15.12
N LEU A 138 -7.43 0.01 -14.48
CA LEU A 138 -7.06 -0.94 -13.43
C LEU A 138 -6.26 -2.12 -13.98
N ARG A 139 -6.58 -2.59 -15.20
CA ARG A 139 -5.79 -3.63 -15.89
C ARG A 139 -4.34 -3.16 -16.10
N LYS A 140 -4.14 -1.93 -16.57
CA LYS A 140 -2.81 -1.34 -16.79
C LYS A 140 -2.04 -1.18 -15.48
N ILE A 141 -2.69 -0.72 -14.41
CA ILE A 141 -2.07 -0.59 -13.09
C ILE A 141 -1.67 -1.97 -12.55
N LYS A 142 -2.58 -2.96 -12.61
CA LYS A 142 -2.30 -4.34 -12.22
C LYS A 142 -1.09 -4.90 -12.98
N ALA A 143 -1.05 -4.73 -14.30
CA ALA A 143 0.06 -5.17 -15.12
C ALA A 143 1.38 -4.48 -14.74
N THR A 144 1.35 -3.19 -14.43
CA THR A 144 2.53 -2.42 -13.98
C THR A 144 3.06 -2.98 -12.66
N ILE A 145 2.18 -3.24 -11.69
CA ILE A 145 2.56 -3.82 -10.40
C ILE A 145 3.19 -5.20 -10.61
N LEU A 146 2.52 -6.09 -11.35
CA LEU A 146 3.01 -7.46 -11.58
C LEU A 146 4.34 -7.51 -12.34
N ALA A 147 4.52 -6.64 -13.35
CA ALA A 147 5.79 -6.51 -14.06
C ALA A 147 6.91 -6.04 -13.12
N SER A 148 6.66 -5.00 -12.33
CA SER A 148 7.64 -4.49 -11.36
C SER A 148 8.05 -5.56 -10.34
N LEU A 149 7.08 -6.32 -9.81
CA LEU A 149 7.34 -7.42 -8.88
C LEU A 149 8.28 -8.47 -9.48
N LYS A 150 8.00 -8.88 -10.72
CA LYS A 150 8.83 -9.83 -11.47
C LYS A 150 10.26 -9.32 -11.65
N ASP A 151 10.42 -8.07 -12.10
CA ASP A 151 11.72 -7.49 -12.42
C ASP A 151 12.61 -7.30 -11.17
N ASN A 152 12.00 -7.13 -9.99
CA ASN A 152 12.71 -6.92 -8.73
C ASN A 152 12.80 -8.19 -7.86
N GLY A 153 12.50 -9.38 -8.43
CA GLY A 153 12.56 -10.65 -7.71
C GLY A 153 11.62 -10.74 -6.49
N CYS A 154 10.64 -9.84 -6.38
CA CYS A 154 9.68 -9.82 -5.30
C CYS A 154 8.52 -10.75 -5.65
N THR A 155 8.25 -11.73 -4.81
CA THR A 155 7.14 -12.67 -5.03
C THR A 155 6.00 -12.41 -4.06
N LEU A 156 4.83 -12.15 -4.64
CA LEU A 156 3.56 -12.24 -3.92
C LEU A 156 2.89 -13.55 -4.33
N LYS A 157 2.32 -14.26 -3.35
CA LYS A 157 1.55 -15.48 -3.61
C LYS A 157 0.07 -15.13 -3.71
N GLU A 158 -0.58 -15.66 -4.74
CA GLU A 158 -2.03 -15.82 -4.71
C GLU A 158 -2.36 -16.81 -3.57
N THR A 159 -3.33 -16.46 -2.76
CA THR A 159 -3.79 -17.21 -1.61
C THR A 159 -5.31 -17.28 -1.64
N ASP A 160 -5.86 -18.44 -1.32
CA ASP A 160 -7.30 -18.60 -1.10
C ASP A 160 -7.65 -18.18 0.33
N LEU A 161 -7.35 -16.93 0.70
CA LEU A 161 -7.87 -16.37 1.96
C LEU A 161 -9.33 -15.95 1.77
N SER A 162 -10.16 -16.96 1.56
CA SER A 162 -11.59 -16.95 1.77
C SER A 162 -11.91 -17.13 3.25
N LEU A 163 -11.69 -16.09 4.05
CA LEU A 163 -12.48 -15.98 5.28
C LEU A 163 -13.87 -15.47 4.89
N LYS A 164 -14.72 -16.39 4.39
CA LYS A 164 -16.16 -16.31 4.09
C LYS A 164 -16.69 -15.21 3.16
N ALA A 165 -16.03 -14.06 3.05
CA ALA A 165 -16.45 -12.94 2.20
C ALA A 165 -15.84 -12.99 0.78
N SER A 166 -14.65 -13.59 0.61
CA SER A 166 -13.98 -13.69 -0.70
C SER A 166 -14.55 -14.84 -1.55
N GLU A 167 -14.97 -15.94 -0.93
CA GLU A 167 -15.67 -17.07 -1.58
C GLU A 167 -16.97 -16.64 -2.26
N ALA A 168 -17.74 -15.75 -1.62
CA ALA A 168 -18.99 -15.22 -2.19
C ALA A 168 -18.79 -14.26 -3.38
N LEU A 169 -17.55 -13.82 -3.63
CA LEU A 169 -17.23 -12.73 -4.57
C LEU A 169 -16.18 -13.11 -5.63
N GLY A 170 -15.63 -14.33 -5.57
CA GLY A 170 -14.85 -14.95 -6.66
C GLY A 170 -13.53 -14.27 -7.06
N TYR A 171 -12.92 -13.45 -6.20
CA TYR A 171 -11.69 -12.72 -6.52
C TYR A 171 -10.45 -13.29 -5.81
N LYS A 172 -9.28 -13.12 -6.44
CA LYS A 172 -7.97 -13.60 -5.96
C LYS A 172 -7.45 -12.73 -4.81
N CYS A 173 -6.85 -13.35 -3.79
CA CYS A 173 -6.15 -12.62 -2.72
C CYS A 173 -4.63 -12.78 -2.84
N TRP A 174 -3.91 -11.67 -2.77
CA TRP A 174 -2.45 -11.57 -2.79
C TRP A 174 -1.91 -11.44 -1.38
N LYS A 175 -0.79 -12.13 -1.10
CA LYS A 175 -0.06 -12.04 0.15
C LYS A 175 1.44 -11.95 -0.10
N ASN A 176 2.16 -11.25 0.77
CA ASN A 176 3.62 -11.26 0.78
C ASN A 176 4.10 -12.71 0.91
N SER A 177 4.98 -13.16 0.01
CA SER A 177 5.69 -14.42 0.20
C SER A 177 6.94 -14.13 1.03
N PRO A 178 7.09 -14.72 2.22
CA PRO A 178 8.41 -14.85 2.82
C PRO A 178 9.32 -15.54 1.81
N ALA A 179 10.43 -14.90 1.45
CA ALA A 179 11.52 -15.63 0.80
C ALA A 179 12.06 -16.63 1.82
N ALA A 180 12.14 -17.91 1.43
CA ALA A 180 12.81 -18.96 2.18
C ALA A 180 14.27 -18.59 2.46
#